data_AF-A0A6C0ITN7-F1
#
_entry.id   AF-A0A6C0ITN7-F1
#
_cell.length_a   1.000
_cell.length_b   1.000
_cell.length_c   1.000
_cell.angle_alpha   90.00
_cell.angle_beta   90.00
_cell.angle_gamma   90.00
#
_symmetry.space_group_name_H-M   'P 1'
#
loop_
_entity.id
_entity.type
_entity.pdbx_description
1 polymer ?
#
loop_
_entity_poly.entity_id
_entity_poly.type
_entity_poly.pdbx_seq_one_letter_code
_entity_poly.pdbx_strand_id
1 'polypeptide(L)'
;MDLFNQHNYMLLEDECAICLDTNNQKINYTCIQCNKHFHKSCLSEWLKYTKNCPSCRYSSPENDFDPNIIEIFIIYNQINSVALQYNNHNFIMVFSFIHLCIKIVLFSFTMFIFLYFCII
;
A
#
# COMPACT_ATOMS: atom_id res chain seq x y z
N MET A 1 30.14 14.65 -26.78
CA MET A 1 29.72 13.80 -27.91
C MET A 1 29.46 12.39 -27.35
N ASP A 2 28.65 12.25 -26.32
CA ASP A 2 27.18 12.41 -26.31
C ASP A 2 26.55 11.71 -27.49
N LEU A 3 26.35 10.39 -27.39
CA LEU A 3 25.19 9.65 -27.90
C LEU A 3 25.15 8.31 -27.16
N PHE A 4 23.97 7.86 -26.73
CA PHE A 4 23.66 6.60 -26.02
C PHE A 4 23.67 6.60 -24.49
N ASN A 5 22.81 7.41 -23.87
CA ASN A 5 22.08 6.96 -22.67
C ASN A 5 20.68 7.58 -22.58
N GLN A 6 19.96 7.59 -23.72
CA GLN A 6 18.61 8.15 -23.86
C GLN A 6 17.46 7.18 -23.51
N HIS A 7 17.71 6.05 -22.85
CA HIS A 7 16.65 5.07 -22.55
C HIS A 7 16.65 4.56 -21.10
N ASN A 8 16.67 5.47 -20.13
CA ASN A 8 16.23 5.18 -18.75
C ASN A 8 14.92 5.94 -18.44
N TYR A 9 13.92 5.86 -19.34
CA TYR A 9 12.62 6.53 -19.18
C TYR A 9 11.49 5.59 -18.74
N MET A 10 11.79 4.44 -18.16
CA MET A 10 10.78 3.52 -17.64
C MET A 10 11.23 2.97 -16.28
N LEU A 11 10.39 3.18 -15.25
CA LEU A 11 10.36 2.48 -13.95
C LEU A 11 11.25 2.99 -12.78
N LEU A 12 11.15 4.29 -12.45
CA LEU A 12 11.20 4.71 -11.05
C LEU A 12 9.83 5.27 -10.67
N GLU A 13 8.80 4.42 -10.81
CA GLU A 13 7.40 4.78 -10.48
C GLU A 13 7.19 4.96 -8.97
N ASP A 14 8.15 4.56 -8.13
CA ASP A 14 8.04 4.65 -6.67
C ASP A 14 9.00 5.66 -6.04
N GLU A 15 9.79 6.39 -6.84
CA GLU A 15 10.74 7.37 -6.30
C GLU A 15 10.06 8.70 -6.00
N CYS A 16 10.23 9.20 -4.78
CA CYS A 16 9.76 10.52 -4.42
C CYS A 16 10.54 11.59 -5.19
N ALA A 17 9.84 12.37 -6.03
CA ALA A 17 10.46 13.42 -6.85
C ALA A 17 10.98 14.65 -6.06
N ILE A 18 10.89 14.66 -4.73
CA ILE A 18 11.49 15.68 -3.86
C ILE A 18 12.80 15.18 -3.24
N CYS A 19 12.78 14.02 -2.59
CA CYS A 19 13.94 13.50 -1.85
C CYS A 19 14.72 12.42 -2.60
N LEU A 20 14.25 12.00 -3.78
CA LEU A 20 14.90 11.01 -4.64
C LEU A 20 15.15 9.66 -3.92
N ASP A 21 14.15 9.25 -3.12
CA ASP A 21 14.18 8.02 -2.33
C ASP A 21 12.92 7.21 -2.62
N THR A 22 13.05 5.89 -2.64
CA THR A 22 12.01 4.89 -2.95
C THR A 22 11.42 4.25 -1.70
N ASN A 23 11.69 4.81 -0.52
CA ASN A 23 11.24 4.23 0.75
C ASN A 23 9.70 4.32 0.92
N ASN A 24 9.01 3.31 0.37
CA ASN A 24 7.55 3.12 0.38
C ASN A 24 6.91 2.99 1.77
N GLN A 25 7.68 3.02 2.86
CA GLN A 25 7.15 3.04 4.23
C GLN A 25 6.48 4.37 4.60
N LYS A 26 6.65 5.41 3.78
CA LYS A 26 5.97 6.69 3.92
C LYS A 26 4.80 6.71 2.93
N ILE A 27 3.59 6.99 3.41
CA ILE A 27 2.39 7.14 2.56
C ILE A 27 2.72 8.05 1.36
N ASN A 28 2.44 7.58 0.14
CA ASN A 28 2.82 8.25 -1.10
C ASN A 28 1.62 8.95 -1.77
N TYR A 29 1.91 10.05 -2.44
CA TYR A 29 0.97 10.93 -3.14
C TYR A 29 1.39 11.00 -4.60
N THR A 30 0.44 10.93 -5.53
CA THR A 30 0.71 11.06 -6.97
C THR A 30 0.00 12.26 -7.55
N CYS A 31 0.72 13.12 -8.27
CA CYS A 31 0.11 14.22 -8.99
C CYS A 31 -0.54 13.71 -10.29
N ILE A 32 -1.85 13.92 -10.46
CA ILE A 32 -2.60 13.45 -11.63
C ILE A 32 -2.09 14.06 -12.95
N GLN A 33 -1.62 15.31 -12.93
CA GLN A 33 -1.24 16.03 -14.15
C GLN A 33 0.10 15.59 -14.73
N CYS A 34 1.04 15.16 -13.88
CA CYS A 34 2.39 14.79 -14.31
C CYS A 34 2.82 13.39 -13.86
N ASN A 35 1.91 12.68 -13.19
CA ASN A 35 2.10 11.34 -12.66
C ASN A 35 3.38 11.17 -11.83
N LYS A 36 3.74 12.19 -11.04
CA LYS A 36 4.91 12.15 -10.15
C LYS A 36 4.52 11.81 -8.73
N HIS A 37 5.38 11.01 -8.11
CA HIS A 37 5.19 10.44 -6.78
C HIS A 37 5.94 11.25 -5.73
N PHE A 38 5.35 11.37 -4.55
CA PHE A 38 5.91 12.11 -3.42
C PHE A 38 5.57 11.44 -2.09
N HIS A 39 6.53 11.37 -1.18
CA HIS A 39 6.23 11.01 0.21
C HIS A 39 5.34 12.07 0.85
N LYS A 40 4.45 11.65 1.77
CA LYS A 40 3.59 12.52 2.58
C LYS A 40 4.34 13.69 3.17
N SER A 41 5.41 13.40 3.91
CA SER A 41 6.21 14.40 4.62
C SER A 41 6.83 15.41 3.66
N CYS A 42 7.33 14.93 2.52
CA CYS A 42 7.98 15.77 1.53
C CYS A 42 6.97 16.72 0.87
N LEU A 43 5.82 16.17 0.43
CA LEU A 43 4.78 16.98 -0.19
C LEU A 43 4.13 17.94 0.80
N SER A 44 3.88 17.51 2.04
CA SER A 44 3.29 18.38 3.07
C SER A 44 4.19 19.57 3.40
N GLU A 45 5.51 19.36 3.48
CA GLU A 45 6.45 20.45 3.75
C GLU A 45 6.46 21.47 2.62
N TRP A 46 6.47 20.98 1.37
CA TRP A 46 6.40 21.83 0.19
C TRP A 46 5.11 22.66 0.14
N LEU A 47 3.98 22.05 0.47
CA LEU A 47 2.67 22.69 0.42
C LEU A 47 2.46 23.78 1.48
N LYS A 48 3.28 23.85 2.53
CA LYS A 48 3.28 24.97 3.49
C LYS A 48 3.65 26.30 2.83
N TYR A 49 4.48 26.25 1.80
CA TYR A 49 5.04 27.45 1.15
C TYR A 49 4.40 27.73 -0.20
N THR A 50 3.98 26.69 -0.94
CA THR A 50 3.42 26.83 -2.29
C THR A 50 2.29 25.83 -2.55
N LYS A 51 1.21 26.21 -3.24
CA LYS A 51 0.06 25.33 -3.50
C LYS A 51 0.14 24.57 -4.84
N ASN A 52 1.36 24.29 -5.31
CA ASN A 52 1.60 23.79 -6.66
C ASN A 52 2.40 22.49 -6.62
N CYS A 53 2.22 21.63 -7.62
CA CYS A 53 3.03 20.43 -7.77
C CYS A 53 4.54 20.78 -7.89
N PRO A 54 5.45 20.16 -7.10
CA PRO A 54 6.88 20.40 -7.20
C PRO A 54 7.47 20.11 -8.59
N SER A 55 6.91 19.13 -9.31
CA SER A 55 7.45 18.67 -10.60
C SER A 55 6.91 19.44 -11.80
N CYS A 56 5.59 19.67 -11.87
CA CYS A 56 4.97 20.31 -13.04
C CYS A 56 4.42 21.72 -12.77
N ARG A 57 4.48 22.18 -11.51
CA ARG A 57 3.98 23.49 -11.06
C ARG A 57 2.48 23.73 -11.28
N TYR A 58 1.74 22.70 -11.68
CA TYR A 58 0.28 22.78 -11.76
C TYR A 58 -0.29 23.09 -10.38
N SER A 59 -1.00 24.21 -10.29
CA SER A 59 -1.90 24.57 -9.20
C SER A 59 -3.30 24.15 -9.59
N SER A 60 -4.01 23.41 -8.72
CA SER A 60 -5.43 23.18 -8.96
C SER A 60 -6.18 24.52 -8.88
N PRO A 61 -7.03 24.88 -9.86
CA PRO A 61 -7.75 26.16 -9.89
C PRO A 61 -8.91 26.26 -8.87
N GLU A 62 -9.25 25.17 -8.16
CA GLU A 62 -10.26 25.16 -7.11
C GLU A 62 -9.69 25.75 -5.81
N ASN A 63 -9.50 27.07 -5.76
CA ASN A 63 -8.84 27.77 -4.64
C ASN A 63 -9.62 27.80 -3.30
N ASP A 64 -10.66 26.98 -3.13
CA ASP A 64 -11.33 26.73 -1.85
C ASP A 64 -10.91 25.36 -1.26
N PHE A 65 -9.61 25.06 -1.28
CA PHE A 65 -9.08 23.89 -0.57
C PHE A 65 -9.13 24.15 0.93
N ASP A 66 -10.25 23.75 1.56
CA ASP A 66 -10.31 23.49 2.99
C ASP A 66 -9.17 22.49 3.32
N PRO A 67 -8.25 22.83 4.25
CA PRO A 67 -7.18 21.92 4.67
C PRO A 67 -7.71 20.56 5.18
N ASN A 68 -8.98 20.45 5.57
CA ASN A 68 -9.62 19.17 5.90
C ASN A 68 -10.04 18.33 4.67
N ILE A 69 -10.21 18.94 3.49
CA ILE A 69 -10.57 18.22 2.25
C ILE A 69 -9.32 17.64 1.56
N ILE A 70 -8.15 18.22 1.78
CA ILE A 70 -6.87 17.63 1.35
C ILE A 70 -6.67 16.26 2.00
N GLU A 71 -7.14 16.05 3.24
CA GLU A 71 -7.18 14.71 3.81
C GLU A 71 -8.12 13.78 3.03
N ILE A 72 -9.27 14.23 2.56
CA ILE A 72 -10.26 13.37 1.89
C ILE A 72 -9.80 12.89 0.51
N PHE A 73 -9.17 13.73 -0.31
CA PHE A 73 -8.69 13.30 -1.65
C PHE A 73 -7.52 12.31 -1.60
N ILE A 74 -6.86 12.23 -0.45
CA ILE A 74 -5.66 11.43 -0.20
C ILE A 74 -5.99 10.17 0.62
N ILE A 75 -7.01 10.22 1.47
CA ILE A 75 -7.47 9.08 2.28
C ILE A 75 -8.24 8.04 1.44
N TYR A 76 -8.90 8.41 0.34
CA TYR A 76 -9.63 7.43 -0.48
C TYR A 76 -8.72 6.30 -1.01
N ASN A 77 -7.46 6.64 -1.35
CA ASN A 77 -6.47 5.65 -1.78
C ASN A 77 -5.86 4.86 -0.60
N GLN A 78 -5.87 5.39 0.62
CA GLN A 78 -5.35 4.72 1.81
C GLN A 78 -6.36 3.75 2.46
N ILE A 79 -7.67 4.05 2.43
CA ILE A 79 -8.69 3.11 2.93
C ILE A 79 -8.78 1.89 2.01
N ASN A 80 -8.69 2.07 0.70
CA ASN A 80 -8.77 0.95 -0.25
C ASN A 80 -7.56 0.00 -0.16
N SER A 81 -6.33 0.51 0.00
CA SER A 81 -5.15 -0.35 0.14
C SER A 81 -5.12 -1.11 1.48
N VAL A 82 -5.54 -0.47 2.58
CA VAL A 82 -5.63 -1.11 3.91
C VAL A 82 -6.78 -2.12 3.98
N ALA A 83 -7.96 -1.81 3.41
CA ALA A 83 -9.11 -2.71 3.40
C ALA A 83 -8.86 -3.95 2.52
N LEU A 84 -8.19 -3.79 1.38
CA LEU A 84 -7.79 -4.92 0.52
C LEU A 84 -6.71 -5.79 1.17
N GLN A 85 -5.74 -5.19 1.88
CA GLN A 85 -4.71 -5.95 2.60
C GLN A 85 -5.28 -6.68 3.83
N TYR A 86 -6.16 -6.04 4.61
CA TYR A 86 -6.79 -6.63 5.80
C TYR A 86 -7.70 -7.82 5.46
N ASN A 87 -8.49 -7.70 4.38
CA ASN A 87 -9.36 -8.79 3.91
C ASN A 87 -8.56 -10.03 3.50
N ASN A 88 -7.42 -9.86 2.84
CA ASN A 88 -6.56 -10.98 2.45
C ASN A 88 -5.82 -11.59 3.65
N HIS A 89 -5.23 -10.78 4.54
CA HIS A 89 -4.47 -11.31 5.68
C HIS A 89 -5.35 -12.03 6.71
N ASN A 90 -6.53 -11.50 7.03
CA ASN A 90 -7.45 -12.18 7.96
C ASN A 90 -8.04 -13.45 7.36
N PHE A 91 -8.34 -13.46 6.06
CA PHE A 91 -8.83 -14.66 5.39
C PHE A 91 -7.80 -15.78 5.39
N ILE A 92 -6.53 -15.47 5.09
CA ILE A 92 -5.42 -16.42 5.11
C ILE A 92 -5.22 -16.99 6.53
N MET A 93 -5.27 -16.14 7.56
CA MET A 93 -5.12 -16.54 8.95
C MET A 93 -6.25 -17.47 9.42
N VAL A 94 -7.51 -17.11 9.11
CA VAL A 94 -8.70 -17.91 9.47
C VAL A 94 -8.71 -19.25 8.75
N PHE A 95 -8.40 -19.28 7.45
CA PHE A 95 -8.33 -20.52 6.68
C PHE A 95 -7.24 -21.47 7.20
N SER A 96 -6.06 -20.91 7.52
CA SER A 96 -4.95 -21.67 8.10
C SER A 96 -5.33 -22.31 9.45
N PHE A 97 -6.02 -21.56 10.31
CA PHE A 97 -6.48 -22.05 11.61
C PHE A 97 -7.55 -23.15 11.48
N ILE A 98 -8.54 -22.98 10.62
CA ILE A 98 -9.59 -23.98 10.36
C ILE A 98 -8.96 -25.29 9.88
N HIS A 99 -8.02 -25.22 8.92
CA HIS A 99 -7.35 -26.41 8.40
C HIS A 99 -6.53 -27.14 9.47
N LEU A 100 -5.86 -26.41 10.37
CA LEU A 100 -5.14 -26.99 11.50
C LEU A 100 -6.10 -27.71 12.46
N CYS A 101 -7.23 -27.09 12.83
CA CYS A 101 -8.23 -27.70 13.70
C CYS A 101 -8.80 -29.00 13.10
N ILE A 102 -9.11 -29.03 11.81
CA ILE A 102 -9.61 -30.23 11.12
C ILE A 102 -8.58 -31.38 11.23
N LYS A 103 -7.29 -31.09 10.99
CA LYS A 103 -6.23 -32.10 11.10
C LYS A 103 -6.11 -32.66 12.52
N ILE A 104 -6.23 -31.82 13.54
CA ILE A 104 -6.18 -32.24 14.94
C ILE A 104 -7.35 -33.18 15.29
N VAL A 105 -8.56 -32.84 14.85
CA VAL A 105 -9.77 -33.64 15.11
C VAL A 105 -9.72 -34.99 14.38
N LEU A 106 -9.26 -35.01 13.13
CA LEU A 106 -9.08 -36.26 12.39
C LEU A 106 -8.02 -37.15 13.04
N PHE A 107 -6.89 -36.55 13.45
CA PHE A 107 -5.84 -37.30 14.14
C PHE A 107 -6.35 -37.88 15.47
N SER A 108 -7.03 -37.09 16.30
CA SER A 108 -7.58 -37.59 17.56
C SER A 108 -8.59 -38.72 17.32
N PHE A 109 -9.48 -38.59 16.34
CA PHE A 109 -10.45 -39.62 15.98
C PHE A 109 -9.77 -40.91 15.52
N THR A 110 -8.74 -40.82 14.68
CA THR A 110 -7.97 -42.00 14.25
C THR A 110 -7.24 -42.67 15.43
N MET A 111 -6.72 -41.90 16.37
CA MET A 111 -6.09 -42.42 17.58
C MET A 111 -7.12 -43.09 18.50
N PHE A 112 -8.31 -42.52 18.66
CA PHE A 112 -9.40 -43.14 19.44
C PHE A 112 -9.86 -44.46 18.83
N ILE A 113 -10.03 -44.52 17.51
CA ILE A 113 -10.37 -45.77 16.80
C ILE A 113 -9.27 -46.81 17.01
N PHE A 114 -8.01 -46.42 16.84
CA PHE A 114 -6.87 -47.33 17.03
C PHE A 114 -6.82 -47.88 18.46
N LEU A 115 -6.98 -47.02 19.47
CA LEU A 115 -7.03 -47.44 20.87
C LEU A 115 -8.22 -48.36 21.16
N TYR A 116 -9.40 -48.07 20.59
CA TYR A 116 -10.58 -48.93 20.71
C TYR A 116 -10.34 -50.34 20.16
N PHE A 117 -9.73 -50.45 18.97
CA PHE A 117 -9.38 -51.73 18.36
C PHE A 117 -8.18 -52.44 19.01
N CYS A 118 -7.32 -51.73 19.75
CA CYS A 118 -6.25 -52.36 20.52
C CYS A 118 -6.70 -52.89 21.89
N ILE A 119 -7.81 -52.38 22.43
CA ILE A 119 -8.34 -52.79 23.75
C ILE A 119 -9.33 -53.96 23.63
N ILE A 120 -9.95 -54.15 22.46
CA ILE A 120 -10.83 -55.29 22.12
C ILE A 120 -10.00 -56.42 21.49
#